data_AF-A0A1H6FFI0-F1
#
_entry.id   AF-A0A1H6FFI0-F1
#
_cell.length_a   1.000
_cell.length_b   1.000
_cell.length_c   1.000
_cell.angle_alpha   90.00
_cell.angle_beta   90.00
_cell.angle_gamma   90.00
#
_symmetry.space_group_name_H-M   'P 1'
#
loop_
_entity.id
_entity.type
_entity.pdbx_description
1 polymer ?
#
loop_
_entity_poly.entity_id
_entity_poly.type
_entity_poly.pdbx_seq_one_letter_code
_entity_poly.pdbx_strand_id
1 'polypeptide(L)'
;MDWDNLLKILTNNKTWVIVSALAGVITTVVAMVTVYLSRVSWEQERESKRPYIIIEKPGIKPLPDSPPFRMQITMENRGTHAASGLEGRILILNTNLSTQPDFDFRFSVANAIPPNSPTPWYKDGVHLPNILPAQYVILAIKYEDPILKKDFGQVFFMRWDGIENGTTHPNFVYVSKDEAKKISVYLKEALNEFVPEYSL
;
A
#
# COMPACT_ATOMS: atom_id res chain seq x y z
N MET A 1 -24.74 41.98 50.55
CA MET A 1 -25.01 41.49 49.19
C MET A 1 -26.46 41.84 48.90
N ASP A 2 -26.67 42.83 48.03
CA ASP A 2 -27.98 43.46 47.83
C ASP A 2 -28.84 42.62 46.87
N TRP A 3 -29.69 41.79 47.46
CA TRP A 3 -30.50 40.80 46.76
C TRP A 3 -31.53 41.43 45.82
N ASP A 4 -32.02 42.63 46.12
CA ASP A 4 -33.01 43.31 45.30
C ASP A 4 -32.38 43.88 44.01
N ASN A 5 -31.14 44.35 44.10
CA ASN A 5 -30.37 44.74 42.92
C ASN A 5 -30.00 43.53 42.06
N LEU A 6 -29.66 42.40 42.69
CA LEU A 6 -29.39 41.15 42.00
C LEU A 6 -30.64 40.63 41.28
N LEU A 7 -31.81 40.66 41.94
CA LEU A 7 -33.10 40.30 41.36
C LEU A 7 -33.56 41.26 40.24
N LYS A 8 -33.30 42.57 40.35
CA LYS A 8 -33.57 43.54 39.27
C LYS A 8 -32.70 43.32 38.04
N ILE A 9 -31.42 42.98 38.24
CA ILE A 9 -30.50 42.62 37.15
C ILE A 9 -30.95 41.29 36.50
N LEU A 10 -31.37 40.32 37.31
CA LEU A 10 -31.92 39.03 36.87
C LEU A 10 -33.30 39.12 36.23
N THR A 11 -34.07 40.20 36.39
CA THR A 11 -35.40 40.36 35.77
C THR A 11 -35.38 41.28 34.54
N ASN A 12 -34.21 41.83 34.19
CA ASN A 12 -34.06 42.68 33.03
C ASN A 12 -34.01 41.85 31.74
N ASN A 13 -35.05 41.94 30.93
CA ASN A 13 -35.22 41.20 29.67
C ASN A 13 -34.00 41.34 28.72
N LYS A 14 -33.33 42.50 28.73
CA LYS A 14 -32.12 42.74 27.92
C LYS A 14 -30.93 41.87 28.32
N THR A 15 -30.74 41.61 29.62
CA THR A 15 -29.63 40.78 30.12
C THR A 15 -29.80 39.32 29.68
N TRP A 16 -31.02 38.78 29.76
CA TRP A 16 -31.32 37.42 29.31
C TRP A 16 -31.17 37.24 27.80
N VAL A 17 -31.55 38.24 27.00
CA VAL A 17 -31.31 38.24 25.56
C VAL A 17 -29.81 38.13 25.26
N ILE A 18 -28.96 38.91 25.93
CA ILE A 18 -27.50 38.84 25.74
C ILE A 18 -26.94 37.47 26.14
N VAL A 19 -27.35 36.94 27.30
CA VAL A 19 -26.91 35.62 27.77
C VAL A 19 -27.34 34.51 26.80
N SER A 20 -28.58 34.55 26.31
CA SER A 20 -29.07 33.59 25.31
C SER A 20 -28.32 33.69 23.98
N ALA A 21 -27.97 34.91 23.56
CA ALA A 21 -27.20 35.13 22.33
C ALA A 21 -25.78 34.57 22.47
N LEU A 22 -25.11 34.82 23.60
CA LEU A 22 -23.77 34.25 23.87
C LEU A 22 -23.81 32.72 23.95
N ALA A 23 -24.81 32.15 24.62
CA ALA A 23 -25.01 30.71 24.65
C ALA A 23 -25.21 30.15 23.24
N GLY A 24 -26.05 30.80 22.42
CA GLY A 24 -26.29 30.45 21.02
C GLY A 24 -25.01 30.48 20.18
N VAL A 25 -24.18 31.51 20.34
CA VAL A 25 -22.87 31.62 19.65
C VAL A 25 -21.95 30.48 20.07
N ILE A 26 -21.81 30.20 21.37
CA ILE A 26 -20.98 29.10 21.87
C ILE A 26 -21.46 27.76 21.31
N THR A 27 -22.77 27.49 21.35
CA THR A 27 -23.32 26.25 20.78
C THR A 27 -23.09 26.14 19.28
N THR A 28 -23.13 27.26 18.56
CA THR A 28 -22.87 27.29 17.11
C THR A 28 -21.40 26.96 16.82
N VAL A 29 -20.47 27.56 17.56
CA VAL A 29 -19.03 27.27 17.42
C VAL A 29 -18.74 25.81 17.73
N VAL A 30 -19.29 25.28 18.83
CA VAL A 30 -19.13 23.87 19.20
C VAL A 30 -19.68 22.97 18.09
N ALA A 31 -20.88 23.24 17.58
CA ALA A 31 -21.47 22.46 16.49
C ALA A 31 -20.61 22.49 15.21
N MET A 32 -20.05 23.65 14.83
CA MET A 32 -19.12 23.75 13.70
C MET A 32 -17.87 22.89 13.91
N VAL A 33 -17.27 22.95 15.10
CA VAL A 33 -16.10 22.13 15.44
C VAL A 33 -16.46 20.64 15.41
N THR A 34 -17.61 20.24 15.95
CA THR A 34 -18.08 18.85 15.91
C THR A 34 -18.27 18.37 14.47
N VAL A 35 -18.93 19.15 13.61
CA VAL A 35 -19.11 18.78 12.19
C VAL A 35 -17.76 18.64 11.49
N TYR A 36 -16.80 19.53 11.77
CA TYR A 36 -15.45 19.43 11.24
C TYR A 36 -14.75 18.14 11.68
N LEU A 37 -14.77 17.83 12.98
CA LEU A 37 -14.16 16.60 13.51
C LEU A 37 -14.85 15.35 12.96
N SER A 38 -16.18 15.34 12.85
CA SER A 38 -16.92 14.24 12.23
C SER A 38 -16.51 14.02 10.78
N ARG A 39 -16.30 15.09 10.02
CA ARG A 39 -15.82 14.99 8.64
C ARG A 39 -14.42 14.39 8.57
N VAL A 40 -13.48 14.87 9.38
CA VAL A 40 -12.11 14.36 9.43
C VAL A 40 -12.09 12.88 9.85
N SER A 41 -12.86 12.51 10.87
CA SER A 41 -12.97 11.13 11.33
C SER A 41 -13.53 10.22 10.23
N TRP A 42 -14.52 10.69 9.46
CA TRP A 42 -15.11 9.92 8.37
C TRP A 42 -14.14 9.73 7.21
N GLU A 43 -13.35 10.76 6.87
CA GLU A 43 -12.30 10.67 5.86
C GLU A 43 -11.21 9.66 6.28
N GLN A 44 -10.75 9.72 7.54
CA GLN A 44 -9.77 8.76 8.08
C GLN A 44 -10.29 7.32 8.11
N GLU A 45 -11.57 7.12 8.46
CA GLU A 45 -12.19 5.79 8.45
C GLU A 45 -12.31 5.22 7.03
N ARG A 46 -12.57 6.06 6.03
CA ARG A 46 -12.56 5.64 4.63
C ARG A 46 -11.15 5.29 4.15
N GLU A 47 -10.14 6.06 4.55
CA GLU A 47 -8.75 5.79 4.17
C GLU A 47 -8.17 4.56 4.86
N SER A 48 -8.57 4.24 6.10
CA SER A 48 -8.11 3.04 6.80
C SER A 48 -8.62 1.74 6.16
N LYS A 49 -9.69 1.82 5.36
CA LYS A 49 -10.30 0.70 4.63
C LYS A 49 -9.68 0.45 3.26
N ARG A 50 -8.70 1.27 2.85
CA ARG A 50 -8.03 1.19 1.55
C ARG A 50 -7.46 -0.20 1.26
N PRO A 51 -7.35 -0.62 -0.01
CA PRO A 51 -6.73 -1.86 -0.38
C PRO A 51 -5.23 -1.82 -0.08
N TYR A 52 -4.72 -2.92 0.45
CA TYR A 52 -3.29 -3.18 0.50
C TYR A 52 -3.05 -4.64 0.18
N ILE A 53 -2.12 -4.89 -0.74
CA ILE A 53 -1.79 -6.22 -1.20
C ILE A 53 -0.71 -6.79 -0.30
N ILE A 54 -0.85 -8.07 0.03
CA ILE A 54 0.21 -8.91 0.56
C ILE A 54 0.57 -9.98 -0.46
N ILE A 55 1.77 -10.52 -0.34
CA ILE A 55 2.27 -11.56 -1.23
C ILE A 55 2.40 -12.87 -0.45
N GLU A 56 1.74 -13.90 -0.95
CA GLU A 56 1.81 -15.25 -0.44
C GLU A 56 2.53 -16.17 -1.42
N LYS A 57 3.39 -17.03 -0.87
CA LYS A 57 4.10 -18.10 -1.60
C LYS A 57 4.82 -17.60 -2.88
N PRO A 58 5.58 -16.48 -2.83
CA PRO A 58 6.31 -16.01 -4.00
C PRO A 58 7.51 -16.93 -4.27
N GLY A 59 7.75 -17.25 -5.53
CA GLY A 59 8.78 -18.22 -5.85
C GLY A 59 8.96 -18.59 -7.31
N ILE A 60 10.02 -19.34 -7.57
CA ILE A 60 10.30 -20.00 -8.84
C ILE A 60 10.30 -21.50 -8.59
N LYS A 61 9.40 -22.22 -9.24
CA LYS A 61 9.19 -23.65 -9.05
C LYS A 61 9.59 -24.41 -10.32
N PRO A 62 10.21 -25.60 -10.19
CA PRO A 62 10.41 -26.48 -11.33
C PRO A 62 9.06 -26.97 -11.87
N LEU A 63 8.97 -27.07 -13.19
CA LEU A 63 7.87 -27.76 -13.88
C LEU A 63 8.26 -29.24 -14.09
N PRO A 64 7.29 -30.15 -14.34
CA PRO A 64 7.58 -31.56 -14.56
C PRO A 64 8.65 -31.83 -15.65
N ASP A 65 8.72 -30.97 -16.66
CA ASP A 65 9.66 -31.06 -17.80
C ASP A 65 10.81 -30.03 -17.70
N SER A 66 11.28 -29.69 -16.50
CA SER A 66 12.33 -28.66 -16.30
C SER A 66 13.67 -28.98 -17.00
N PRO A 67 14.38 -27.96 -17.53
CA PRO A 67 13.97 -26.55 -17.66
C PRO A 67 12.98 -26.41 -18.83
N PRO A 68 11.75 -25.93 -18.56
CA PRO A 68 11.49 -24.59 -18.02
C PRO A 68 11.02 -24.54 -16.55
N PHE A 69 11.03 -23.33 -15.97
CA PHE A 69 10.52 -23.01 -14.62
C PHE A 69 9.20 -22.23 -14.67
N ARG A 70 8.43 -22.31 -13.57
CA ARG A 70 7.25 -21.49 -13.29
C ARG A 70 7.59 -20.45 -12.24
N MET A 71 7.42 -19.19 -12.57
CA MET A 71 7.37 -18.13 -11.58
C MET A 71 5.95 -18.02 -11.06
N GLN A 72 5.77 -17.98 -9.74
CA GLN A 72 4.47 -17.91 -9.10
C GLN A 72 4.48 -16.85 -7.99
N ILE A 73 3.48 -15.98 -8.01
CA ILE A 73 3.22 -14.98 -6.97
C ILE A 73 1.72 -15.02 -6.69
N THR A 74 1.33 -15.22 -5.43
CA THR A 74 -0.09 -15.10 -5.04
C THR A 74 -0.28 -13.77 -4.35
N MET A 75 -1.12 -12.91 -4.91
CA MET A 75 -1.46 -11.62 -4.32
C MET A 75 -2.75 -11.77 -3.54
N GLU A 76 -2.84 -11.17 -2.36
CA GLU A 76 -4.09 -11.10 -1.61
C GLU A 76 -4.33 -9.67 -1.14
N ASN A 77 -5.52 -9.14 -1.40
CA ASN A 77 -5.93 -7.84 -0.87
C ASN A 77 -6.43 -8.00 0.57
N ARG A 78 -5.73 -7.42 1.53
CA ARG A 78 -6.11 -7.43 2.96
C ARG A 78 -6.83 -6.17 3.41
N GLY A 79 -7.11 -5.25 2.49
CA GLY A 79 -7.97 -4.10 2.73
C GLY A 79 -9.46 -4.47 2.67
N THR A 80 -10.33 -3.47 2.88
CA THR A 80 -11.79 -3.67 2.85
C THR A 80 -12.39 -3.26 1.50
N HIS A 81 -11.74 -2.36 0.77
CA HIS A 81 -12.12 -2.03 -0.61
C HIS A 81 -11.45 -2.98 -1.59
N ALA A 82 -12.03 -3.16 -2.78
CA ALA A 82 -11.38 -3.89 -3.86
C ALA A 82 -10.20 -3.08 -4.44
N ALA A 83 -9.18 -3.76 -4.96
CA ALA A 83 -8.10 -3.13 -5.74
C ALA A 83 -8.35 -3.34 -7.23
N SER A 84 -8.51 -2.28 -8.02
CA SER A 84 -8.72 -2.37 -9.48
C SER A 84 -7.49 -1.94 -10.27
N GLY A 85 -7.44 -2.32 -11.55
CA GLY A 85 -6.38 -1.87 -12.46
C GLY A 85 -4.97 -2.26 -12.01
N LEU A 86 -4.80 -3.46 -11.43
CA LEU A 86 -3.50 -3.85 -10.90
C LEU A 86 -2.51 -4.05 -12.05
N GLU A 87 -1.41 -3.30 -11.99
CA GLU A 87 -0.25 -3.45 -12.84
C GLU A 87 0.96 -3.75 -11.97
N GLY A 88 1.83 -4.63 -12.45
CA GLY A 88 3.01 -5.03 -11.72
C GLY A 88 4.24 -5.22 -12.60
N ARG A 89 5.41 -5.08 -11.98
CA ARG A 89 6.71 -5.31 -12.57
C ARG A 89 7.59 -6.09 -11.60
N ILE A 90 8.18 -7.16 -12.09
CA ILE A 90 9.11 -8.01 -11.35
C ILE A 90 10.49 -7.82 -11.96
N LEU A 91 11.44 -7.37 -11.13
CA LEU A 91 12.83 -7.21 -11.51
C LEU A 91 13.66 -8.23 -10.73
N ILE A 92 14.49 -8.99 -11.44
CA ILE A 92 15.47 -9.88 -10.84
C ILE A 92 16.85 -9.33 -11.17
N LEU A 93 17.67 -9.12 -10.17
CA LEU A 93 18.99 -8.50 -10.33
C LEU A 93 20.03 -9.12 -9.41
N ASN A 94 21.26 -9.14 -9.91
CA ASN A 94 22.41 -9.59 -9.16
C ASN A 94 22.58 -8.81 -7.83
N THR A 95 23.01 -9.52 -6.79
CA THR A 95 23.27 -8.94 -5.46
C THR A 95 24.29 -7.81 -5.44
N ASN A 96 25.16 -7.73 -6.46
CA ASN A 96 26.19 -6.69 -6.59
C ASN A 96 25.65 -5.36 -7.13
N LEU A 97 24.39 -5.29 -7.60
CA LEU A 97 23.75 -4.06 -8.09
C LEU A 97 24.58 -3.31 -9.17
N SER A 98 25.32 -4.04 -10.00
CA SER A 98 26.31 -3.46 -10.92
C SER A 98 25.83 -3.36 -12.37
N THR A 99 24.74 -4.04 -12.72
CA THR A 99 24.22 -4.19 -14.09
C THR A 99 22.71 -4.01 -14.12
N GLN A 100 22.16 -3.72 -15.32
CA GLN A 100 20.71 -3.73 -15.55
C GLN A 100 20.08 -5.04 -15.02
N PRO A 101 18.78 -5.03 -14.69
CA PRO A 101 18.08 -6.22 -14.21
C PRO A 101 18.32 -7.40 -15.16
N ASP A 102 18.73 -8.54 -14.61
CA ASP A 102 18.94 -9.79 -15.35
C ASP A 102 17.62 -10.27 -15.97
N PHE A 103 16.50 -10.00 -15.28
CA PHE A 103 15.16 -10.25 -15.80
C PHE A 103 14.19 -9.12 -15.43
N ASP A 104 13.31 -8.78 -16.37
CA ASP A 104 12.26 -7.77 -16.22
C ASP A 104 10.94 -8.32 -16.77
N PHE A 105 9.96 -8.46 -15.88
CA PHE A 105 8.65 -9.00 -16.21
C PHE A 105 7.55 -8.02 -15.83
N ARG A 106 6.78 -7.56 -16.82
CA ARG A 106 5.58 -6.77 -16.62
C ARG A 106 4.34 -7.66 -16.66
N PHE A 107 3.35 -7.35 -15.83
CA PHE A 107 2.06 -8.04 -15.82
C PHE A 107 0.94 -7.09 -15.40
N SER A 108 -0.29 -7.50 -15.68
CA SER A 108 -1.49 -6.81 -15.20
C SER A 108 -2.59 -7.82 -14.87
N VAL A 109 -3.51 -7.44 -13.99
CA VAL A 109 -4.70 -8.21 -13.65
C VAL A 109 -5.92 -7.42 -14.11
N ALA A 110 -6.67 -8.00 -15.05
CA ALA A 110 -7.82 -7.31 -15.66
C ALA A 110 -8.98 -7.10 -14.69
N ASN A 111 -9.19 -8.05 -13.78
CA ASN A 111 -10.26 -7.99 -12.79
C ASN A 111 -9.82 -7.27 -11.53
N ALA A 112 -10.75 -6.59 -10.87
CA ALA A 112 -10.52 -6.11 -9.52
C ALA A 112 -10.26 -7.27 -8.56
N ILE A 113 -9.34 -7.09 -7.62
CA ILE A 113 -9.00 -8.04 -6.56
C ILE A 113 -9.89 -7.73 -5.34
N PRO A 114 -10.88 -8.58 -5.04
CA PRO A 114 -11.75 -8.39 -3.89
C PRO A 114 -10.98 -8.54 -2.57
N PRO A 115 -11.51 -8.00 -1.46
CA PRO A 115 -11.00 -8.24 -0.11
C PRO A 115 -10.87 -9.73 0.21
N ASN A 116 -9.74 -10.12 0.82
CA ASN A 116 -9.38 -11.48 1.23
C ASN A 116 -9.50 -12.53 0.12
N SER A 117 -9.30 -12.12 -1.13
CA SER A 117 -9.33 -13.02 -2.28
C SER A 117 -7.90 -13.31 -2.77
N PRO A 118 -7.40 -14.55 -2.65
CA PRO A 118 -6.12 -14.93 -3.22
C PRO A 118 -6.21 -14.88 -4.75
N THR A 119 -5.30 -14.14 -5.36
CA THR A 119 -5.19 -13.92 -6.80
C THR A 119 -3.83 -14.43 -7.26
N PRO A 120 -3.74 -15.70 -7.68
CA PRO A 120 -2.49 -16.25 -8.18
C PRO A 120 -2.15 -15.67 -9.55
N TRP A 121 -0.90 -15.26 -9.70
CA TRP A 121 -0.27 -14.97 -10.98
C TRP A 121 0.87 -15.96 -11.21
N TYR A 122 0.94 -16.52 -12.41
CA TYR A 122 2.00 -17.42 -12.81
C TYR A 122 2.50 -17.10 -14.21
N LYS A 123 3.80 -17.27 -14.40
CA LYS A 123 4.45 -17.25 -15.70
C LYS A 123 5.22 -18.55 -15.88
N ASP A 124 4.75 -19.35 -16.82
CA ASP A 124 5.38 -20.59 -17.23
C ASP A 124 6.42 -20.34 -18.31
N GLY A 125 7.33 -21.29 -18.52
CA GLY A 125 8.32 -21.17 -19.59
C GLY A 125 9.49 -20.23 -19.27
N VAL A 126 9.74 -19.93 -17.99
CA VAL A 126 10.88 -19.10 -17.60
C VAL A 126 12.16 -19.93 -17.75
N HIS A 127 13.00 -19.57 -18.71
CA HIS A 127 14.27 -20.23 -18.95
C HIS A 127 15.36 -19.53 -18.13
N LEU A 128 15.90 -20.23 -17.15
CA LEU A 128 16.95 -19.75 -16.25
C LEU A 128 18.21 -20.58 -16.47
N PRO A 129 19.42 -19.99 -16.31
CA PRO A 129 20.66 -20.74 -16.37
C PRO A 129 20.72 -21.84 -15.30
N ASN A 130 21.44 -22.94 -15.59
CA ASN A 130 21.60 -24.06 -14.64
C ASN A 130 22.35 -23.68 -13.36
N ILE A 131 23.13 -22.60 -13.41
CA ILE A 131 23.83 -22.01 -12.28
C ILE A 131 23.51 -20.53 -12.29
N LEU A 132 22.84 -20.06 -11.24
CA LEU A 132 22.52 -18.65 -11.05
C LEU A 132 22.76 -18.33 -9.58
N PRO A 133 23.68 -17.39 -9.25
CA PRO A 133 23.93 -17.02 -7.87
C PRO A 133 22.71 -16.32 -7.27
N ALA A 134 22.74 -16.07 -5.97
CA ALA A 134 21.69 -15.33 -5.29
C ALA A 134 21.37 -14.00 -6.01
N GLN A 135 20.08 -13.70 -6.06
CA GLN A 135 19.50 -12.54 -6.75
C GLN A 135 18.60 -11.77 -5.78
N TYR A 136 18.51 -10.46 -5.95
CA TYR A 136 17.37 -9.72 -5.44
C TYR A 136 16.18 -9.88 -6.39
N VAL A 137 14.99 -9.95 -5.83
CA VAL A 137 13.71 -10.01 -6.53
C VAL A 137 12.83 -8.88 -6.03
N ILE A 138 12.49 -7.95 -6.92
CA ILE A 138 11.73 -6.75 -6.61
C ILE A 138 10.40 -6.89 -7.32
N LEU A 139 9.32 -6.86 -6.55
CA LEU A 139 7.97 -6.78 -7.10
C LEU A 139 7.43 -5.39 -6.80
N ALA A 140 7.25 -4.57 -7.83
CA ALA A 140 6.55 -3.30 -7.75
C ALA A 140 5.15 -3.48 -8.33
N ILE A 141 4.14 -2.98 -7.62
CA ILE A 141 2.75 -2.99 -8.06
C ILE A 141 2.13 -1.62 -7.88
N LYS A 142 1.17 -1.29 -8.75
CA LYS A 142 0.28 -0.14 -8.64
C LYS A 142 -1.15 -0.59 -8.88
N TYR A 143 -2.10 0.03 -8.19
CA TYR A 143 -3.51 -0.31 -8.26
C TYR A 143 -4.35 0.88 -7.80
N GLU A 144 -5.62 0.90 -8.21
CA GLU A 144 -6.59 1.93 -7.84
C GLU A 144 -7.53 1.42 -6.74
N ASP A 145 -7.88 2.29 -5.80
CA ASP A 145 -9.07 2.10 -4.96
C ASP A 145 -10.27 2.78 -5.63
N PRO A 146 -11.26 2.03 -6.16
CA PRO A 146 -12.39 2.60 -6.87
C PRO A 146 -13.35 3.40 -5.98
N ILE A 147 -13.29 3.22 -4.66
CA ILE A 147 -14.11 3.95 -3.67
C ILE A 147 -13.45 5.28 -3.30
N LEU A 148 -12.13 5.30 -3.17
CA LEU A 148 -11.38 6.53 -2.91
C LEU A 148 -11.03 7.30 -4.18
N LYS A 149 -11.05 6.66 -5.35
CA LYS A 149 -10.57 7.17 -6.65
C LYS A 149 -9.14 7.69 -6.56
N LYS A 150 -8.27 6.89 -5.91
CA LYS A 150 -6.86 7.19 -5.68
C LYS A 150 -6.02 5.99 -6.11
N ASP A 151 -4.89 6.29 -6.74
CA ASP A 151 -3.86 5.32 -7.07
C ASP A 151 -2.97 5.06 -5.86
N PHE A 152 -2.59 3.81 -5.68
CA PHE A 152 -1.67 3.33 -4.67
C PHE A 152 -0.60 2.48 -5.31
N GLY A 153 0.57 2.44 -4.67
CA GLY A 153 1.66 1.56 -5.10
C GLY A 153 2.34 0.91 -3.91
N GLN A 154 2.89 -0.29 -4.15
CA GLN A 154 3.64 -1.04 -3.15
C GLN A 154 4.85 -1.69 -3.82
N VAL A 155 5.96 -1.77 -3.08
CA VAL A 155 7.18 -2.45 -3.52
C VAL A 155 7.57 -3.50 -2.49
N PHE A 156 7.80 -4.72 -2.94
CA PHE A 156 8.29 -5.83 -2.15
C PHE A 156 9.73 -6.13 -2.55
N PHE A 157 10.64 -6.02 -1.59
CA PHE A 157 12.04 -6.35 -1.76
C PHE A 157 12.31 -7.74 -1.19
N MET A 158 12.74 -8.65 -2.03
CA MET A 158 13.00 -10.03 -1.68
C MET A 158 14.38 -10.46 -2.21
N ARG A 159 14.86 -11.58 -1.69
CA ARG A 159 16.05 -12.29 -2.14
C ARG A 159 15.65 -13.71 -2.52
N TRP A 160 16.31 -14.21 -3.54
CA TRP A 160 16.22 -15.58 -3.99
C TRP A 160 17.63 -16.15 -4.03
N ASP A 161 17.85 -17.31 -3.43
CA ASP A 161 19.20 -17.91 -3.35
C ASP A 161 19.69 -18.47 -4.70
N GLY A 162 18.84 -18.45 -5.73
CA GLY A 162 19.19 -18.78 -7.10
C GLY A 162 19.07 -20.27 -7.42
N ILE A 163 19.92 -20.72 -8.34
CA ILE A 163 19.97 -22.09 -8.84
C ILE A 163 21.39 -22.63 -8.62
N GLU A 164 21.49 -23.73 -7.88
CA GLU A 164 22.73 -24.46 -7.69
C GLU A 164 22.55 -25.88 -8.27
N ASN A 165 23.34 -26.22 -9.29
CA ASN A 165 23.30 -27.53 -9.96
C ASN A 165 21.89 -27.97 -10.42
N GLY A 166 21.11 -27.05 -11.00
CA GLY A 166 19.74 -27.32 -11.45
C GLY A 166 18.70 -27.46 -10.32
N THR A 167 19.12 -27.38 -9.05
CA THR A 167 18.20 -27.35 -7.91
C THR A 167 17.89 -25.90 -7.55
N THR A 168 16.61 -25.55 -7.52
CA THR A 168 16.15 -24.19 -7.21
C THR A 168 15.64 -24.12 -5.78
N HIS A 169 16.03 -23.10 -5.02
CA HIS A 169 15.32 -22.76 -3.79
C HIS A 169 13.97 -22.15 -4.17
N PRO A 170 12.82 -22.79 -3.86
CA PRO A 170 11.57 -22.43 -4.53
C PRO A 170 10.94 -21.14 -4.03
N ASN A 171 11.37 -20.62 -2.88
CA ASN A 171 10.70 -19.52 -2.18
C ASN A 171 11.59 -18.28 -2.15
N PHE A 172 10.98 -17.10 -2.28
CA PHE A 172 11.64 -15.83 -2.03
C PHE A 172 11.56 -15.47 -0.54
N VAL A 173 12.60 -14.79 -0.05
CA VAL A 173 12.71 -14.35 1.34
C VAL A 173 12.82 -12.83 1.38
N TYR A 174 12.19 -12.17 2.34
CA TYR A 174 12.32 -10.71 2.48
C TYR A 174 13.75 -10.29 2.83
N VAL A 175 14.20 -9.18 2.24
CA VAL A 175 15.52 -8.60 2.53
C VAL A 175 15.50 -7.79 3.83
N SER A 176 16.68 -7.49 4.35
CA SER A 176 16.86 -6.54 5.44
C SER A 176 16.53 -5.10 5.02
N LYS A 177 16.31 -4.21 6.00
CA LYS A 177 16.04 -2.79 5.75
C LYS A 177 17.19 -2.11 4.99
N ASP A 178 18.43 -2.47 5.28
CA ASP A 178 19.60 -1.87 4.64
C ASP A 178 19.75 -2.31 3.19
N GLU A 179 19.47 -3.59 2.89
CA GLU A 179 19.40 -4.09 1.52
C GLU A 179 18.27 -3.41 0.74
N ALA A 180 17.06 -3.31 1.33
CA ALA A 180 15.95 -2.61 0.70
C ALA A 180 16.29 -1.16 0.34
N LYS A 181 16.97 -0.44 1.25
CA LYS A 181 17.41 0.94 1.01
C LYS A 181 18.45 1.02 -0.13
N LYS A 182 19.41 0.10 -0.18
CA LYS A 182 20.40 0.05 -1.27
C LYS A 182 19.72 -0.20 -2.62
N ILE A 183 18.81 -1.17 -2.67
CA ILE A 183 18.07 -1.51 -3.88
C ILE A 183 17.17 -0.34 -4.31
N SER A 184 16.48 0.32 -3.39
CA SER A 184 15.61 1.45 -3.72
C SER A 184 16.36 2.64 -4.30
N VAL A 185 17.59 2.90 -3.81
CA VAL A 185 18.47 3.92 -4.39
C VAL A 185 18.91 3.51 -5.80
N TYR A 186 19.28 2.24 -5.99
CA TYR A 186 19.71 1.72 -7.28
C TYR A 186 18.59 1.75 -8.35
N LEU A 187 17.36 1.36 -7.97
CA LEU A 187 16.21 1.24 -8.87
C LEU A 187 15.30 2.46 -8.87
N LYS A 188 15.76 3.63 -8.40
CA LYS A 188 14.93 4.82 -8.18
C LYS A 188 14.03 5.15 -9.38
N GLU A 189 14.61 5.23 -10.58
CA GLU A 189 13.85 5.55 -11.80
C GLU A 189 12.81 4.49 -12.15
N ALA A 190 13.15 3.21 -11.99
CA ALA A 190 12.23 2.11 -12.28
C ALA A 190 11.08 2.02 -11.25
N LEU A 191 11.34 2.38 -9.99
CA LEU A 191 10.33 2.35 -8.92
C LEU A 191 9.40 3.56 -8.95
N ASN A 192 9.86 4.71 -9.45
CA ASN A 192 9.03 5.92 -9.58
C ASN A 192 7.78 5.71 -10.46
N GLU A 193 7.81 4.77 -11.41
CA GLU A 193 6.65 4.37 -12.22
C GLU A 193 5.49 3.81 -11.37
N PHE A 194 5.80 3.22 -10.20
CA PHE A 194 4.84 2.51 -9.35
C PHE A 194 4.60 3.21 -8.01
N VAL A 195 5.65 3.79 -7.43
CA VAL A 195 5.59 4.49 -6.13
C VAL A 195 6.29 5.85 -6.27
N PRO A 196 5.53 6.94 -6.46
CA PRO A 196 6.09 8.28 -6.63
C PRO A 196 6.91 8.78 -5.42
N GLU A 197 6.74 8.20 -4.23
CA GLU A 197 7.48 8.59 -3.02
C GLU A 197 9.01 8.38 -3.13
N TYR A 198 9.48 7.65 -4.15
CA TYR A 198 10.92 7.51 -4.44
C TYR A 198 11.50 8.66 -5.29
N SER A 199 10.70 9.67 -5.68
CA SER A 199 11.16 10.88 -6.37
C SER A 199 11.57 11.99 -5.37
N LEU A 200 12.75 11.86 -4.77
CA LEU A 200 13.41 12.95 -4.03
C LEU A 200 14.62 13.50 -4.78
#